data_AF-A0AAU5J458-F1
#
_entry.id   AF-A0AAU5J458-F1
#
_cell.length_a   1.000
_cell.length_b   1.000
_cell.length_c   1.000
_cell.angle_alpha   90.00
_cell.angle_beta   90.00
_cell.angle_gamma   90.00
#
_symmetry.space_group_name_H-M   'P 1'
#
loop_
_entity.id
_entity.type
_entity.pdbx_description
1 polymer ?
#
loop_
_entity_poly.entity_id
_entity_poly.type
_entity_poly.pdbx_seq_one_letter_code
_entity_poly.pdbx_strand_id
1 'polypeptide(L)'
;MVDGERIDGAWSHIWRRYVPDGEYYLDDLIVFADGTITCGERTDLAGLEELLATGRLAVSNSTTPVLPDEPSKWASRRGEPLTPEGFLLEVADRIEALNQRPTADERCWDAIRRFQQEPTESGRALLRAAYLAVPPHLRIYVLGDMDRQDRPLRILLTDIGEAVDGDGPVVTAERHRDALDYFNRGDQGVRSEQERQAVLHADDPSGPGRAVLTSHETVYPRGWPEQPGLFMLRNEFPAQITFAGESYASVLHGYWALSAADASDSAAIRDAASGREAHERGGRAAHRTDWPDVRLAVMAGLLRAKFTQHPGPAQVLLSTGDARISYTGLSDSPFWRDDSDGRGRNWMGRLLELTRSELVAQQALRP
;
A
#
# COMPACT_ATOMS: atom_id res chain seq x y z
N MET A 1 -15.95 12.85 -19.38
CA MET A 1 -16.66 12.00 -20.35
C MET A 1 -16.62 12.70 -21.69
N VAL A 2 -15.81 12.22 -22.62
CA VAL A 2 -15.84 12.61 -24.04
C VAL A 2 -16.21 11.34 -24.80
N ASP A 3 -17.23 11.40 -25.65
CA ASP A 3 -17.74 10.25 -26.42
C ASP A 3 -18.09 8.97 -25.61
N GLY A 4 -18.50 9.14 -24.35
CA GLY A 4 -18.86 8.02 -23.48
C GLY A 4 -17.69 7.37 -22.74
N GLU A 5 -16.45 7.87 -22.93
CA GLU A 5 -15.27 7.39 -22.20
C GLU A 5 -14.88 8.34 -21.06
N ARG A 6 -14.51 7.74 -19.91
CA ARG A 6 -13.95 8.47 -18.77
C ARG A 6 -12.49 8.76 -19.07
N ILE A 7 -12.18 10.02 -19.33
CA ILE A 7 -10.80 10.49 -19.46
C ILE A 7 -10.32 10.89 -18.06
N ASP A 8 -9.24 10.26 -17.61
CA ASP A 8 -8.58 10.64 -16.37
C ASP A 8 -7.94 12.02 -16.54
N GLY A 9 -8.03 12.81 -15.47
CA GLY A 9 -7.51 14.16 -15.45
C GLY A 9 -6.81 14.47 -14.14
N ALA A 10 -5.95 15.47 -14.18
CA ALA A 10 -5.28 16.04 -13.03
C ALA A 10 -5.63 17.51 -12.91
N TRP A 11 -5.59 18.04 -11.69
CA TRP A 11 -5.95 19.43 -11.44
C TRP A 11 -4.84 20.16 -10.70
N SER A 12 -4.76 21.47 -10.93
CA SER A 12 -3.86 22.41 -10.25
C SER A 12 -4.56 23.76 -10.09
N HIS A 13 -4.14 24.57 -9.13
CA HIS A 13 -4.67 25.92 -8.99
C HIS A 13 -3.94 26.91 -9.91
N ILE A 14 -4.69 27.89 -10.43
CA ILE A 14 -4.16 29.00 -11.22
C ILE A 14 -4.87 30.30 -10.86
N TRP A 15 -4.22 31.44 -11.10
CA TRP A 15 -4.84 32.74 -10.91
C TRP A 15 -5.46 33.21 -12.21
N ARG A 16 -6.77 33.41 -12.23
CA ARG A 16 -7.49 33.90 -13.40
C ARG A 16 -7.88 35.36 -13.23
N ARG A 17 -7.59 36.16 -14.25
CA ARG A 17 -7.95 37.58 -14.28
C ARG A 17 -9.43 37.74 -14.62
N TYR A 18 -10.18 38.40 -13.76
CA TYR A 18 -11.56 38.78 -14.04
C TYR A 18 -11.58 40.10 -14.80
N VAL A 19 -12.14 40.09 -16.01
CA VAL A 19 -12.08 41.25 -16.93
C VAL A 19 -12.76 42.51 -16.39
N PRO A 20 -13.91 42.44 -15.70
CA PRO A 20 -14.63 43.64 -15.25
C PRO A 20 -13.89 44.51 -14.21
N ASP A 21 -13.14 43.93 -13.28
CA ASP A 21 -12.38 44.67 -12.26
C ASP A 21 -10.85 44.57 -12.43
N GLY A 22 -10.39 43.62 -13.26
CA GLY A 22 -8.98 43.40 -13.53
C GLY A 22 -8.26 42.60 -12.45
N GLU A 23 -8.97 42.11 -11.44
CA GLU A 23 -8.43 41.38 -10.28
C GLU A 23 -8.19 39.90 -10.59
N TYR A 24 -7.29 39.28 -9.85
CA TYR A 24 -6.99 37.86 -9.98
C TYR A 24 -7.67 37.03 -8.89
N TYR A 25 -8.34 35.96 -9.31
CA TYR A 25 -9.00 35.01 -8.43
C TYR A 25 -8.41 33.62 -8.62
N LEU A 26 -8.36 32.84 -7.54
CA LEU A 26 -7.94 31.46 -7.60
C LEU A 26 -9.02 30.64 -8.32
N ASP A 27 -8.63 29.90 -9.36
CA ASP A 27 -9.48 29.02 -10.14
C ASP A 27 -8.79 27.66 -10.31
N ASP A 28 -9.57 26.65 -10.67
CA ASP A 28 -9.05 25.30 -10.91
C ASP A 28 -8.76 25.12 -12.40
N LEU A 29 -7.52 24.71 -12.69
CA LEU A 29 -7.10 24.27 -14.01
C LEU A 29 -7.08 22.74 -14.01
N ILE A 30 -7.85 22.15 -14.92
CA ILE A 30 -7.92 20.69 -15.09
C ILE A 30 -7.28 20.33 -16.43
N VAL A 31 -6.40 19.33 -16.40
CA VAL A 31 -5.66 18.78 -17.54
C VAL A 31 -6.14 17.36 -17.77
N PHE A 32 -6.45 17.02 -19.02
CA PHE A 32 -6.92 15.70 -19.42
C PHE A 32 -5.85 14.96 -20.25
N ALA A 33 -5.94 13.63 -20.29
CA ALA A 33 -4.99 12.79 -21.01
C ALA A 33 -4.91 13.11 -22.52
N ASP A 34 -6.00 13.56 -23.14
CA ASP A 34 -6.03 13.94 -24.55
C ASP A 34 -5.35 15.29 -24.85
N GLY A 35 -4.80 15.96 -23.83
CA GLY A 35 -4.19 17.28 -23.96
C GLY A 35 -5.18 18.44 -23.85
N THR A 36 -6.47 18.14 -23.65
CA THR A 36 -7.48 19.15 -23.34
C THR A 36 -7.19 19.77 -21.97
N ILE A 37 -7.29 21.09 -21.88
CA ILE A 37 -7.14 21.86 -20.65
C ILE A 37 -8.43 22.66 -20.43
N THR A 38 -8.91 22.73 -19.20
CA THR A 38 -10.09 23.54 -18.84
C THR A 38 -9.80 24.43 -17.65
N CYS A 39 -10.04 25.74 -17.82
CA CYS A 39 -10.06 26.75 -16.76
C CYS A 39 -11.14 27.78 -17.13
N GLY A 40 -12.38 27.48 -16.76
CA GLY A 40 -13.57 28.13 -17.31
C GLY A 40 -13.94 27.68 -18.71
N GLU A 41 -13.12 28.03 -19.71
CA GLU A 41 -13.26 27.59 -21.10
C GLU A 41 -12.28 26.47 -21.42
N ARG A 42 -12.56 25.72 -22.49
CA ARG A 42 -11.70 24.62 -22.98
C ARG A 42 -10.62 25.17 -23.90
N THR A 43 -9.39 24.73 -23.70
CA THR A 43 -8.22 25.11 -24.49
C THR A 43 -7.23 23.94 -24.58
N ASP A 44 -6.09 24.14 -25.22
CA ASP A 44 -4.96 23.21 -25.30
C ASP A 44 -3.69 23.88 -24.74
N LEU A 45 -2.53 23.22 -24.84
CA LEU A 45 -1.25 23.78 -24.36
C LEU A 45 -0.89 25.11 -25.02
N ALA A 46 -1.14 25.26 -26.33
CA ALA A 46 -0.84 26.49 -27.06
C ALA A 46 -1.77 27.64 -26.62
N GLY A 47 -3.04 27.35 -26.41
CA GLY A 47 -3.98 28.33 -25.86
C GLY A 47 -3.69 28.67 -24.39
N LEU A 48 -3.23 27.72 -23.57
CA LEU A 48 -2.74 28.00 -22.22
C LEU A 48 -1.53 28.96 -22.25
N GLU A 49 -0.58 28.74 -23.16
CA GLU A 49 0.57 29.64 -23.37
C GLU A 49 0.10 31.05 -23.71
N GLU A 50 -0.84 31.21 -24.65
CA GLU A 50 -1.42 32.51 -24.99
C GLU A 50 -2.13 33.17 -23.80
N LEU A 51 -2.89 32.39 -23.01
CA LEU A 51 -3.60 32.88 -21.83
C LEU A 51 -2.65 33.39 -20.74
N LEU A 52 -1.52 32.72 -20.55
CA LEU A 52 -0.45 33.15 -19.65
C LEU A 52 0.27 34.39 -20.19
N ALA A 53 0.62 34.40 -21.48
CA ALA A 53 1.33 35.52 -22.12
C ALA A 53 0.50 36.81 -22.14
N THR A 54 -0.82 36.69 -22.30
CA THR A 54 -1.75 37.84 -22.26
C THR A 54 -2.12 38.28 -20.85
N GLY A 55 -1.68 37.55 -19.81
CA GLY A 55 -2.04 37.81 -18.42
C GLY A 55 -3.53 37.59 -18.13
N ARG A 56 -4.22 36.73 -18.91
CA ARG A 56 -5.55 36.25 -18.56
C ARG A 56 -5.47 35.16 -17.48
N LEU A 57 -4.38 34.42 -17.46
CA LEU A 57 -3.99 33.49 -16.40
C LEU A 57 -2.61 33.88 -15.84
N ALA A 58 -2.35 33.54 -14.58
CA ALA A 58 -1.07 33.76 -13.92
C ALA A 58 -0.76 32.62 -12.94
N VAL A 59 0.53 32.31 -12.79
CA VAL A 59 1.03 31.23 -11.92
C VAL A 59 1.25 31.66 -10.47
N SER A 60 1.16 32.97 -10.20
CA SER A 60 1.28 33.55 -8.87
C SER A 60 0.42 34.81 -8.74
N ASN A 61 0.04 35.16 -7.51
CA ASN A 61 -0.65 36.42 -7.23
C ASN A 61 0.34 37.60 -7.31
N SER A 62 -0.08 38.72 -7.91
CA SER A 62 0.70 39.97 -8.07
C SER A 62 1.11 40.62 -6.74
N THR A 63 0.49 40.22 -5.63
CA THR A 63 0.82 40.68 -4.26
C THR A 63 1.93 39.87 -3.58
N THR A 64 2.43 38.81 -4.23
CA THR A 64 3.50 37.98 -3.66
C THR A 64 4.80 38.79 -3.63
N PRO A 65 5.44 38.97 -2.46
CA PRO A 65 6.71 39.68 -2.38
C PRO A 65 7.76 39.01 -3.26
N VAL A 66 8.43 39.79 -4.10
CA VAL A 66 9.61 39.31 -4.84
C VAL A 66 10.68 39.00 -3.81
N LEU A 67 11.12 37.74 -3.77
CA LEU A 67 12.25 37.35 -2.94
C LEU A 67 13.49 38.12 -3.43
N PRO A 68 14.31 38.68 -2.51
CA PRO A 68 15.55 39.32 -2.92
C PRO A 68 16.46 38.31 -3.61
N ASP A 69 17.22 38.79 -4.59
CA ASP A 69 18.23 37.99 -5.28
C ASP A 69 19.17 37.31 -4.28
N GLU A 70 19.47 36.04 -4.53
CA GLU A 70 20.41 35.32 -3.69
C GLU A 70 21.80 35.90 -3.85
N PRO A 71 22.57 36.01 -2.74
CA PRO A 71 23.95 36.43 -2.82
C PRO A 71 24.82 35.42 -3.60
N SER A 72 24.39 34.16 -3.69
CA SER A 72 25.01 33.13 -4.52
C SER A 72 24.02 32.03 -4.91
N LYS A 73 23.92 31.76 -6.22
CA LYS A 73 23.09 30.67 -6.79
C LYS A 73 23.66 29.31 -6.43
N TRP A 74 24.99 29.20 -6.31
CA TRP A 74 25.65 27.97 -5.89
C TRP A 74 25.60 27.75 -4.37
N ALA A 75 25.85 28.76 -3.53
CA ALA A 75 25.97 28.55 -2.09
C ALA A 75 24.61 28.46 -1.37
N SER A 76 23.58 29.17 -1.86
CA SER A 76 22.28 29.29 -1.18
C SER A 76 21.12 28.74 -2.01
N ARG A 77 21.41 27.75 -2.86
CA ARG A 77 20.52 27.24 -3.90
C ARG A 77 19.10 26.90 -3.41
N ARG A 78 18.12 27.71 -3.82
CA ARG A 78 16.68 27.42 -3.73
C ARG A 78 16.12 26.96 -5.07
N GLY A 79 14.87 26.47 -5.05
CA GLY A 79 14.10 26.22 -6.26
C GLY A 79 13.98 27.48 -7.11
N GLU A 80 14.14 27.34 -8.43
CA GLU A 80 13.79 28.42 -9.34
C GLU A 80 12.31 28.79 -9.14
N PRO A 81 11.93 30.08 -9.23
CA PRO A 81 10.53 30.46 -9.08
C PRO A 81 9.68 29.80 -10.16
N LEU A 82 8.41 29.50 -9.83
CA LEU A 82 7.44 29.04 -10.82
C LEU A 82 7.19 30.17 -11.82
N THR A 83 7.60 29.97 -13.07
CA THR A 83 7.33 30.89 -14.18
C THR A 83 6.21 30.35 -15.07
N PRO A 84 5.58 31.18 -15.92
CA PRO A 84 4.66 30.70 -16.94
C PRO A 84 5.22 29.56 -17.81
N GLU A 85 6.49 29.67 -18.23
CA GLU A 85 7.17 28.65 -19.03
C GLU A 85 7.38 27.36 -18.23
N GLY A 86 7.78 27.48 -16.96
CA GLY A 86 7.91 26.33 -16.06
C GLY A 86 6.58 25.62 -15.81
N PHE A 87 5.50 26.38 -15.67
CA PHE A 87 4.15 25.84 -15.51
C PHE A 87 3.65 25.13 -16.77
N LEU A 88 3.94 25.67 -17.96
CA LEU A 88 3.63 24.99 -19.23
C LEU A 88 4.33 23.63 -19.33
N LEU A 89 5.61 23.55 -18.93
CA LEU A 89 6.33 22.28 -18.88
C LEU A 89 5.69 21.32 -17.86
N GLU A 90 5.26 21.81 -16.69
CA GLU A 90 4.57 20.98 -15.70
C GLU A 90 3.24 20.42 -16.22
N VAL A 91 2.45 21.24 -16.92
CA VAL A 91 1.20 20.80 -17.55
C VAL A 91 1.45 19.79 -18.67
N ALA A 92 2.46 20.04 -19.51
CA ALA A 92 2.86 19.08 -20.54
C ALA A 92 3.28 17.75 -19.94
N ASP A 93 4.04 17.76 -18.85
CA ASP A 93 4.48 16.55 -18.16
C ASP A 93 3.32 15.80 -17.49
N ARG A 94 2.31 16.54 -17.01
CA ARG A 94 1.07 15.94 -16.50
C ARG A 94 0.31 15.19 -17.59
N ILE A 95 0.29 15.70 -18.82
CA ILE A 95 -0.31 15.00 -19.97
C ILE A 95 0.45 13.71 -20.24
N GLU A 96 1.79 13.71 -20.18
CA GLU A 96 2.59 12.48 -20.33
C GLU A 96 2.23 11.45 -19.25
N ALA A 97 2.19 11.87 -17.98
CA ALA A 97 1.83 11.00 -16.87
C ALA A 97 0.43 10.39 -17.01
N LEU A 98 -0.57 11.18 -17.42
CA LEU A 98 -1.94 10.72 -17.65
C LEU A 98 -2.03 9.68 -18.79
N ASN A 99 -1.10 9.73 -19.75
CA ASN A 99 -0.97 8.75 -20.83
C ASN A 99 -0.06 7.57 -20.48
N GLN A 100 0.43 7.47 -19.24
CA GLN A 100 1.39 6.45 -18.82
C GLN A 100 2.67 6.47 -19.67
N ARG A 101 3.05 7.66 -20.17
CA ARG A 101 4.30 7.89 -20.90
C ARG A 101 5.34 8.48 -19.94
N PRO A 102 6.64 8.25 -20.20
CA PRO A 102 7.68 8.71 -19.30
C PRO A 102 7.64 10.22 -19.08
N THR A 103 7.66 10.67 -17.83
CA THR A 103 7.73 12.10 -17.46
C THR A 103 9.12 12.70 -17.71
N ALA A 104 9.28 14.00 -17.57
CA ALA A 104 10.53 14.70 -17.85
C ALA A 104 11.64 14.29 -16.91
N ASP A 105 11.33 14.09 -15.63
CA ASP A 105 12.27 13.57 -14.63
C ASP A 105 12.65 12.12 -14.90
N GLU A 106 11.71 11.26 -15.31
CA GLU A 106 11.99 9.88 -15.72
C GLU A 106 12.90 9.83 -16.94
N ARG A 107 12.61 10.65 -17.97
CA ARG A 107 13.47 10.80 -19.15
C ARG A 107 14.85 11.36 -18.79
N CYS A 108 14.93 12.27 -17.82
CA CYS A 108 16.19 12.79 -17.30
C CYS A 108 17.01 11.67 -16.66
N TRP A 109 16.41 10.85 -15.79
CA TRP A 109 17.06 9.68 -15.19
C TRP A 109 17.50 8.63 -16.22
N ASP A 110 16.71 8.40 -17.27
CA ASP A 110 17.13 7.55 -18.39
C ASP A 110 18.37 8.11 -19.09
N ALA A 111 18.41 9.43 -19.32
CA ALA A 111 19.57 10.08 -19.91
C ALA A 111 20.80 10.01 -19.00
N ILE A 112 20.63 10.14 -17.68
CA ILE A 112 21.71 9.97 -16.69
C ILE A 112 22.31 8.56 -16.81
N ARG A 113 21.46 7.52 -16.82
CA ARG A 113 21.88 6.12 -16.94
C ARG A 113 22.63 5.86 -18.25
N ARG A 114 22.13 6.40 -19.38
CA ARG A 114 22.83 6.28 -20.68
C ARG A 114 24.19 6.96 -20.66
N PHE A 115 24.27 8.14 -20.06
CA PHE A 115 25.52 8.89 -19.95
C PHE A 115 26.54 8.21 -19.02
N GLN A 116 26.10 7.57 -17.93
CA GLN A 116 26.98 6.76 -17.07
C GLN A 116 27.62 5.59 -17.82
N GLN A 117 26.88 4.96 -18.74
CA GLN A 117 27.38 3.84 -19.56
C GLN A 117 28.35 4.32 -20.64
N GLU A 118 28.01 5.42 -21.32
CA GLU A 118 28.79 5.99 -22.43
C GLU A 118 28.95 7.51 -22.28
N PRO A 119 29.94 7.98 -21.51
CA PRO A 119 30.15 9.40 -21.24
C PRO A 119 30.80 10.10 -22.45
N THR A 120 30.01 10.32 -23.49
CA THR A 120 30.38 11.02 -24.73
C THR A 120 29.84 12.45 -24.75
N GLU A 121 30.45 13.33 -25.54
CA GLU A 121 29.95 14.70 -25.67
C GLU A 121 28.53 14.77 -26.25
N SER A 122 28.22 13.90 -27.21
CA SER A 122 26.86 13.73 -27.73
C SER A 122 25.89 13.25 -26.65
N GLY A 123 26.32 12.30 -25.81
CA GLY A 123 25.52 11.83 -24.66
C GLY A 123 25.27 12.93 -23.63
N ARG A 124 26.28 13.77 -23.37
CA ARG A 124 26.19 14.93 -22.48
C ARG A 124 25.21 15.98 -23.00
N ALA A 125 25.19 16.22 -24.31
CA ALA A 125 24.22 17.11 -24.94
C ALA A 125 22.78 16.59 -24.82
N LEU A 126 22.57 15.28 -25.00
CA LEU A 126 21.27 14.63 -24.78
C LEU A 126 20.83 14.70 -23.32
N LEU A 127 21.74 14.47 -22.38
CA LEU A 127 21.50 14.63 -20.95
C LEU A 127 21.14 16.08 -20.61
N ARG A 128 21.84 17.05 -21.19
CA ARG A 128 21.54 18.49 -21.03
C ARG A 128 20.14 18.82 -21.50
N ALA A 129 19.75 18.33 -22.68
CA ALA A 129 18.40 18.52 -23.22
C ALA A 129 17.32 17.89 -22.32
N ALA A 130 17.55 16.67 -21.83
CA ALA A 130 16.62 15.99 -20.93
C ALA A 130 16.46 16.73 -19.59
N TYR A 131 17.55 17.22 -19.00
CA TYR A 131 17.52 18.03 -17.78
C TYR A 131 16.78 19.36 -17.98
N LEU A 132 17.00 20.04 -19.12
CA LEU A 132 16.32 21.30 -19.41
C LEU A 132 14.82 21.12 -19.67
N ALA A 133 14.38 19.93 -20.10
CA ALA A 133 12.96 19.60 -20.24
C ALA A 133 12.24 19.43 -18.89
N VAL A 134 12.97 19.19 -17.79
CA VAL A 134 12.39 19.20 -16.44
C VAL A 134 12.00 20.64 -16.08
N PRO A 135 10.78 20.91 -15.57
CA PRO A 135 10.36 22.24 -15.18
C PRO A 135 11.38 22.90 -14.23
N PRO A 136 11.79 24.17 -14.48
CA PRO A 136 12.88 24.80 -13.74
C PRO A 136 12.74 24.77 -12.22
N HIS A 137 11.53 25.03 -11.71
CA HIS A 137 11.21 25.01 -10.28
C HIS A 137 11.25 23.61 -9.66
N LEU A 138 11.25 22.55 -10.48
CA LEU A 138 11.30 21.15 -10.05
C LEU A 138 12.69 20.52 -10.20
N ARG A 139 13.60 21.11 -10.97
CA ARG A 139 14.94 20.55 -11.24
C ARG A 139 15.72 20.21 -9.97
N ILE A 140 15.59 21.03 -8.93
CA ILE A 140 16.31 20.83 -7.65
C ILE A 140 15.95 19.49 -6.98
N TYR A 141 14.75 18.97 -7.29
CA TYR A 141 14.22 17.74 -6.73
C TYR A 141 14.44 16.54 -7.64
N VAL A 142 14.95 16.73 -8.86
CA VAL A 142 15.05 15.67 -9.89
C VAL A 142 15.84 14.46 -9.41
N LEU A 143 16.85 14.66 -8.56
CA LEU A 143 17.67 13.58 -8.02
C LEU A 143 17.12 12.95 -6.73
N GLY A 144 16.09 13.54 -6.11
CA GLY A 144 15.54 13.10 -4.83
C GLY A 144 16.48 13.29 -3.61
N ASP A 145 17.68 13.82 -3.82
CA ASP A 145 18.68 14.10 -2.77
C ASP A 145 18.56 15.56 -2.32
N MET A 146 18.07 15.81 -1.10
CA MET A 146 17.88 17.18 -0.61
C MET A 146 19.17 17.84 -0.10
N ASP A 147 20.22 17.06 0.18
CA ASP A 147 21.51 17.57 0.64
C ASP A 147 22.32 18.11 -0.55
N ARG A 148 22.27 17.39 -1.68
CA ARG A 148 23.01 17.74 -2.90
C ARG A 148 22.15 18.33 -4.00
N GLN A 149 20.83 18.15 -3.94
CA GLN A 149 19.89 18.56 -4.99
C GLN A 149 20.34 18.03 -6.35
N ASP A 150 20.17 18.80 -7.42
CA ASP A 150 20.67 18.52 -8.76
C ASP A 150 22.13 18.95 -9.00
N ARG A 151 22.88 19.40 -7.96
CA ARG A 151 24.26 19.88 -8.13
C ARG A 151 25.17 18.88 -8.84
N PRO A 152 25.14 17.56 -8.53
CA PRO A 152 25.95 16.58 -9.27
C PRO A 152 25.64 16.61 -10.78
N LEU A 153 24.36 16.74 -11.14
CA LEU A 153 23.94 16.81 -12.53
C LEU A 153 24.41 18.12 -13.19
N ARG A 154 24.27 19.27 -12.53
CA ARG A 154 24.76 20.55 -13.07
C ARG A 154 26.27 20.55 -13.29
N ILE A 155 27.03 19.93 -12.38
CA ILE A 155 28.48 19.75 -12.56
C ILE A 155 28.78 18.97 -13.84
N LEU A 156 28.08 17.84 -14.09
CA LEU A 156 28.25 17.07 -15.33
C LEU A 156 27.88 17.88 -16.56
N LEU A 157 26.83 18.70 -16.47
CA LEU A 157 26.32 19.49 -17.58
C LEU A 157 27.12 20.75 -17.89
N THR A 158 27.99 21.22 -17.00
CA THR A 158 28.87 22.37 -17.22
C THR A 158 30.19 21.92 -17.85
N ASP A 159 30.74 22.73 -18.76
CA ASP A 159 31.98 22.42 -19.46
C ASP A 159 33.21 22.59 -18.56
N ILE A 160 34.23 21.76 -18.80
CA ILE A 160 35.48 21.83 -18.03
C ILE A 160 36.14 23.18 -18.27
N GLY A 161 36.51 23.86 -17.19
CA GLY A 161 37.05 25.21 -17.22
C GLY A 161 36.00 26.31 -17.02
N GLU A 162 34.71 25.98 -17.03
CA GLU A 162 33.63 26.93 -16.74
C GLU A 162 33.15 26.84 -15.28
N ALA A 163 32.65 27.95 -14.74
CA ALA A 163 32.03 27.99 -13.43
C ALA A 163 30.58 27.47 -13.51
N VAL A 164 30.22 26.54 -12.64
CA VAL A 164 28.81 26.06 -12.54
C VAL A 164 27.92 27.23 -12.11
N ASP A 165 26.83 27.47 -12.84
CA ASP A 165 25.87 28.56 -12.56
C ASP A 165 26.45 29.99 -12.55
N GLY A 166 27.67 30.16 -13.05
CA GLY A 166 28.38 31.44 -13.16
C GLY A 166 29.11 31.87 -11.88
N ASP A 167 28.65 31.44 -10.71
CA ASP A 167 29.23 31.80 -9.39
C ASP A 167 29.69 30.58 -8.57
N GLY A 168 29.45 29.38 -9.07
CA GLY A 168 29.91 28.14 -8.48
C GLY A 168 31.38 27.83 -8.78
N PRO A 169 31.85 26.63 -8.37
CA PRO A 169 33.24 26.27 -8.57
C PRO A 169 33.50 26.00 -10.05
N VAL A 170 34.72 26.24 -10.51
CA VAL A 170 35.16 25.87 -11.86
C VAL A 170 35.14 24.35 -12.00
N VAL A 171 34.55 23.85 -13.07
CA VAL A 171 34.47 22.42 -13.34
C VAL A 171 35.82 21.91 -13.80
N THR A 172 36.27 20.83 -13.17
CA THR A 172 37.48 20.10 -13.53
C THR A 172 37.09 18.69 -13.97
N ALA A 173 38.01 18.00 -14.67
CA ALA A 173 37.82 16.59 -15.01
C ALA A 173 37.60 15.71 -13.75
N GLU A 174 38.22 16.07 -12.62
CA GLU A 174 37.98 15.40 -11.34
C GLU A 174 36.55 15.58 -10.85
N ARG A 175 36.00 16.79 -10.89
CA ARG A 175 34.61 17.05 -10.50
C ARG A 175 33.60 16.32 -11.38
N HIS A 176 33.88 16.17 -12.67
CA HIS A 176 33.07 15.32 -13.56
C HIS A 176 33.11 13.85 -13.11
N ARG A 177 34.29 13.30 -12.79
CA ARG A 177 34.40 11.93 -12.26
C ARG A 177 33.65 11.76 -10.94
N ASP A 178 33.81 12.69 -9.99
CA ASP A 178 33.12 12.62 -8.69
C ASP A 178 31.59 12.65 -8.84
N ALA A 179 31.09 13.42 -9.81
CA ALA A 179 29.67 13.47 -10.11
C ALA A 179 29.17 12.16 -10.75
N LEU A 180 29.95 11.53 -11.64
CA LEU A 180 29.63 10.18 -12.14
C LEU A 180 29.64 9.14 -11.01
N ASP A 181 30.63 9.20 -10.12
CA ASP A 181 30.74 8.31 -8.96
C ASP A 181 29.60 8.48 -7.96
N TYR A 182 29.02 9.67 -7.87
CA TYR A 182 27.78 9.89 -7.12
C TYR A 182 26.63 9.04 -7.67
N PHE A 183 26.38 9.10 -8.99
CA PHE A 183 25.31 8.31 -9.62
C PHE A 183 25.58 6.80 -9.53
N ASN A 184 26.83 6.38 -9.79
CA ASN A 184 27.22 4.97 -9.71
C ASN A 184 27.01 4.39 -8.30
N ARG A 185 27.33 5.15 -7.24
CA ARG A 185 27.06 4.75 -5.85
C ARG A 185 25.56 4.66 -5.55
N GLY A 186 24.77 5.58 -6.08
CA GLY A 186 23.31 5.52 -6.00
C GLY A 186 22.77 4.20 -6.56
N ASP A 187 23.17 3.85 -7.79
CA ASP A 187 22.73 2.60 -8.44
C ASP A 187 23.19 1.35 -7.70
N GLN A 188 24.39 1.36 -7.12
CA GLN A 188 24.89 0.26 -6.29
C GLN A 188 24.10 0.14 -4.98
N GLY A 189 23.75 1.27 -4.35
CA GLY A 189 22.94 1.29 -3.14
C GLY A 189 21.55 0.71 -3.37
N VAL A 190 20.87 1.11 -4.45
CA VAL A 190 19.57 0.57 -4.84
C VAL A 190 19.64 -0.94 -5.07
N ARG A 191 20.63 -1.42 -5.82
CA ARG A 191 20.83 -2.86 -6.06
C ARG A 191 21.10 -3.63 -4.77
N SER A 192 21.98 -3.12 -3.91
CA SER A 192 22.29 -3.75 -2.63
C SER A 192 21.07 -3.83 -1.72
N GLU A 193 20.22 -2.79 -1.73
CA GLU A 193 18.97 -2.80 -0.98
C GLU A 193 17.96 -3.78 -1.59
N GLN A 194 17.83 -3.85 -2.91
CA GLN A 194 16.98 -4.84 -3.58
C GLN A 194 17.42 -6.27 -3.25
N GLU A 195 18.72 -6.56 -3.27
CA GLU A 195 19.28 -7.85 -2.87
C GLU A 195 18.99 -8.17 -1.40
N ARG A 196 19.19 -7.19 -0.51
CA ARG A 196 18.87 -7.33 0.92
C ARG A 196 17.38 -7.62 1.13
N GLN A 197 16.50 -6.88 0.46
CA GLN A 197 15.05 -7.06 0.53
C GLN A 197 14.66 -8.44 -0.01
N ALA A 198 15.23 -8.88 -1.14
CA ALA A 198 14.98 -10.21 -1.69
C ALA A 198 15.36 -11.34 -0.71
N VAL A 199 16.44 -11.17 0.06
CA VAL A 199 16.83 -12.12 1.10
C VAL A 199 15.89 -12.07 2.30
N LEU A 200 15.55 -10.86 2.78
CA LEU A 200 14.67 -10.68 3.93
C LEU A 200 13.24 -11.18 3.70
N HIS A 201 12.75 -11.02 2.46
CA HIS A 201 11.38 -11.32 2.04
C HIS A 201 11.31 -12.58 1.17
N ALA A 202 12.29 -13.48 1.29
CA ALA A 202 12.39 -14.68 0.45
C ALA A 202 11.22 -15.67 0.64
N ASP A 203 10.54 -15.62 1.79
CA ASP A 203 9.38 -16.46 2.13
C ASP A 203 8.06 -15.67 2.13
N ASP A 204 8.08 -14.42 1.64
CA ASP A 204 6.84 -13.67 1.47
C ASP A 204 5.98 -14.30 0.34
N PRO A 205 4.64 -14.25 0.44
CA PRO A 205 3.77 -14.80 -0.59
C PRO A 205 4.02 -14.16 -1.97
N SER A 206 4.34 -14.99 -2.97
CA SER A 206 4.77 -14.55 -4.30
C SER A 206 3.62 -14.18 -5.27
N GLY A 207 2.37 -14.18 -4.80
CA GLY A 207 1.19 -13.94 -5.63
C GLY A 207 0.01 -13.35 -4.85
N PRO A 208 -1.03 -12.84 -5.53
CA PRO A 208 -2.23 -12.36 -4.87
C PRO A 208 -2.86 -13.52 -4.08
N GLY A 209 -2.98 -13.36 -2.76
CA GLY A 209 -3.56 -14.38 -1.89
C GLY A 209 -5.00 -14.72 -2.29
N ARG A 210 -5.49 -15.91 -1.89
CA ARG A 210 -6.89 -16.30 -2.12
C ARG A 210 -7.86 -15.33 -1.45
N ALA A 211 -9.00 -15.13 -2.12
CA ALA A 211 -10.10 -14.34 -1.58
C ALA A 211 -10.51 -14.84 -0.18
N VAL A 212 -10.84 -13.89 0.70
CA VAL A 212 -11.26 -14.18 2.08
C VAL A 212 -12.50 -15.08 2.05
N LEU A 213 -12.46 -16.13 2.85
CA LEU A 213 -13.58 -17.05 3.04
C LEU A 213 -14.30 -16.70 4.33
N THR A 214 -15.58 -16.35 4.22
CA THR A 214 -16.38 -15.96 5.38
C THR A 214 -17.17 -17.15 5.91
N SER A 215 -16.92 -17.52 7.17
CA SER A 215 -17.67 -18.53 7.91
C SER A 215 -18.75 -17.84 8.74
N HIS A 216 -19.99 -17.85 8.25
CA HIS A 216 -21.13 -17.22 8.91
C HIS A 216 -21.66 -18.07 10.07
N GLU A 217 -22.02 -17.41 11.16
CA GLU A 217 -22.93 -17.99 12.14
C GLU A 217 -24.31 -18.15 11.48
N THR A 218 -24.97 -19.29 11.72
CA THR A 218 -26.33 -19.54 11.26
C THR A 218 -27.03 -20.42 12.27
N VAL A 219 -28.29 -20.11 12.55
CA VAL A 219 -29.15 -20.89 13.44
C VAL A 219 -29.94 -21.88 12.61
N TYR A 220 -29.96 -23.15 13.05
CA TYR A 220 -30.71 -24.21 12.40
C TYR A 220 -31.77 -24.80 13.34
N PRO A 221 -32.97 -24.21 13.42
CA PRO A 221 -34.03 -24.68 14.31
C PRO A 221 -34.50 -26.11 14.03
N ARG A 222 -34.28 -26.60 12.80
CA ARG A 222 -34.64 -27.96 12.34
C ARG A 222 -33.45 -28.89 12.22
N GLY A 223 -32.30 -28.54 12.81
CA GLY A 223 -31.06 -29.29 12.68
C GLY A 223 -30.24 -28.88 11.45
N TRP A 224 -28.97 -29.31 11.46
CA TRP A 224 -27.99 -28.94 10.43
C TRP A 224 -28.42 -29.41 9.03
N PRO A 225 -28.06 -28.66 7.97
CA PRO A 225 -28.33 -29.07 6.60
C PRO A 225 -27.61 -30.38 6.26
N GLU A 226 -28.19 -31.17 5.34
CA GLU A 226 -27.62 -32.46 4.90
C GLU A 226 -26.20 -32.31 4.30
N GLN A 227 -25.94 -31.18 3.64
CA GLN A 227 -24.63 -30.81 3.11
C GLN A 227 -24.14 -29.54 3.81
N PRO A 228 -23.46 -29.66 4.96
CA PRO A 228 -23.12 -28.50 5.77
C PRO A 228 -21.94 -27.69 5.23
N GLY A 229 -21.10 -28.22 4.34
CA GLY A 229 -20.00 -27.44 3.72
C GLY A 229 -19.17 -26.69 4.78
N LEU A 230 -19.01 -25.38 4.61
CA LEU A 230 -18.26 -24.51 5.53
C LEU A 230 -18.80 -24.47 6.96
N PHE A 231 -20.07 -24.83 7.18
CA PHE A 231 -20.62 -24.94 8.52
C PHE A 231 -19.94 -26.02 9.36
N MET A 232 -19.26 -27.00 8.73
CA MET A 232 -18.41 -27.95 9.45
C MET A 232 -17.24 -27.28 10.18
N LEU A 233 -16.88 -26.03 9.85
CA LEU A 233 -15.79 -25.29 10.51
C LEU A 233 -16.23 -24.65 11.84
N ARG A 234 -17.53 -24.52 12.07
CA ARG A 234 -18.12 -23.93 13.28
C ARG A 234 -17.81 -24.76 14.53
N ASN A 235 -17.50 -24.11 15.66
CA ASN A 235 -17.10 -24.83 16.88
C ASN A 235 -18.29 -25.57 17.55
N GLU A 236 -19.50 -25.12 17.27
CA GLU A 236 -20.77 -25.70 17.69
C GLU A 236 -21.22 -26.87 16.80
N PHE A 237 -20.59 -27.08 15.63
CA PHE A 237 -20.93 -28.18 14.74
C PHE A 237 -20.78 -29.53 15.45
N PRO A 238 -21.77 -30.44 15.38
CA PRO A 238 -21.80 -31.69 16.12
C PRO A 238 -20.80 -32.68 15.53
N ALA A 239 -19.60 -32.67 16.09
CA ALA A 239 -18.53 -33.61 15.82
C ALA A 239 -17.98 -34.06 17.17
N GLN A 240 -18.32 -35.28 17.59
CA GLN A 240 -17.94 -35.78 18.90
C GLN A 240 -16.41 -35.90 18.99
N ILE A 241 -15.80 -35.24 19.96
CA ILE A 241 -14.34 -35.22 20.12
C ILE A 241 -13.94 -35.82 21.47
N THR A 242 -12.86 -36.60 21.46
CA THR A 242 -12.15 -36.97 22.69
C THR A 242 -10.97 -36.03 22.90
N PHE A 243 -10.91 -35.38 24.05
CA PHE A 243 -9.85 -34.44 24.41
C PHE A 243 -9.64 -34.42 25.93
N ALA A 244 -8.38 -34.38 26.37
CA ALA A 244 -8.01 -34.40 27.79
C ALA A 244 -8.66 -35.55 28.62
N GLY A 245 -8.87 -36.72 27.98
CA GLY A 245 -9.45 -37.90 28.62
C GLY A 245 -10.99 -37.95 28.63
N GLU A 246 -11.66 -36.90 28.18
CA GLU A 246 -13.13 -36.78 28.18
C GLU A 246 -13.69 -36.71 26.76
N SER A 247 -14.98 -37.01 26.61
CA SER A 247 -15.71 -36.91 25.34
C SER A 247 -16.68 -35.74 25.35
N TYR A 248 -16.68 -34.94 24.29
CA TYR A 248 -17.56 -33.77 24.12
C TYR A 248 -18.34 -33.87 22.81
N ALA A 249 -19.61 -33.45 22.82
CA ALA A 249 -20.46 -33.49 21.62
C ALA A 249 -20.00 -32.54 20.50
N SER A 250 -19.30 -31.46 20.86
CA SER A 250 -18.63 -30.54 19.93
C SER A 250 -17.50 -29.78 20.63
N VAL A 251 -16.71 -29.02 19.84
CA VAL A 251 -15.64 -28.14 20.36
C VAL A 251 -16.20 -27.16 21.39
N LEU A 252 -17.39 -26.59 21.13
CA LEU A 252 -18.02 -25.64 22.04
C LEU A 252 -18.37 -26.24 23.41
N HIS A 253 -18.79 -27.51 23.46
CA HIS A 253 -19.02 -28.21 24.74
C HIS A 253 -17.72 -28.38 25.51
N GLY A 254 -16.66 -28.85 24.85
CA GLY A 254 -15.35 -29.03 25.47
C GLY A 254 -14.76 -27.72 25.98
N TYR A 255 -14.86 -26.65 25.19
CA TYR A 255 -14.33 -25.34 25.56
C TYR A 255 -14.98 -24.81 26.84
N TRP A 256 -16.31 -24.79 26.91
CA TRP A 256 -17.01 -24.27 28.08
C TRP A 256 -16.89 -25.22 29.29
N ALA A 257 -16.92 -26.53 29.09
CA ALA A 257 -16.74 -27.49 30.18
C ALA A 257 -15.34 -27.39 30.82
N LEU A 258 -14.29 -27.21 30.02
CA LEU A 258 -12.93 -27.04 30.52
C LEU A 258 -12.70 -25.67 31.17
N SER A 259 -13.52 -24.67 30.85
CA SER A 259 -13.46 -23.35 31.46
C SER A 259 -13.97 -23.30 32.90
N ALA A 260 -14.89 -24.20 33.26
CA ALA A 260 -15.53 -24.21 34.57
C ALA A 260 -14.52 -24.51 35.69
N ALA A 261 -14.66 -23.82 36.83
CA ALA A 261 -13.88 -24.07 38.03
C ALA A 261 -14.36 -25.33 38.76
N ASP A 262 -15.67 -25.55 38.79
CA ASP A 262 -16.30 -26.66 39.50
C ASP A 262 -16.58 -27.85 38.59
N ALA A 263 -16.31 -29.06 39.09
CA ALA A 263 -16.50 -30.30 38.33
C ALA A 263 -17.99 -30.58 37.99
N SER A 264 -18.92 -30.16 38.85
CA SER A 264 -20.36 -30.29 38.60
C SER A 264 -20.80 -29.44 37.42
N ASP A 265 -20.31 -28.20 37.32
CA ASP A 265 -20.60 -27.30 36.21
C ASP A 265 -19.96 -27.82 34.93
N SER A 266 -18.72 -28.27 35.01
CA SER A 266 -18.01 -28.91 33.89
C SER A 266 -18.82 -30.07 33.29
N ALA A 267 -19.30 -30.99 34.14
CA ALA A 267 -20.14 -32.11 33.71
C ALA A 267 -21.48 -31.64 33.14
N ALA A 268 -22.16 -30.69 33.80
CA ALA A 268 -23.44 -30.16 33.34
C ALA A 268 -23.37 -29.39 32.01
N ILE A 269 -22.20 -28.82 31.68
CA ILE A 269 -21.92 -28.18 30.39
C ILE A 269 -21.57 -29.22 29.32
N ARG A 270 -20.72 -30.20 29.67
CA ARG A 270 -20.36 -31.32 28.78
C ARG A 270 -21.60 -32.07 28.30
N ASP A 271 -22.53 -32.30 29.21
CA ASP A 271 -23.73 -33.12 29.00
C ASP A 271 -24.93 -32.29 28.50
N ALA A 272 -24.73 -31.02 28.13
CA ALA A 272 -25.77 -30.16 27.58
C ALA A 272 -26.33 -30.70 26.25
N ALA A 273 -27.61 -30.44 25.97
CA ALA A 273 -28.28 -31.02 24.80
C ALA A 273 -27.91 -30.34 23.48
N SER A 274 -27.32 -29.14 23.53
CA SER A 274 -26.95 -28.37 22.35
C SER A 274 -25.77 -27.44 22.63
N GLY A 275 -25.05 -27.05 21.57
CA GLY A 275 -23.95 -26.07 21.68
C GLY A 275 -24.41 -24.73 22.26
N ARG A 276 -25.64 -24.29 21.95
CA ARG A 276 -26.24 -23.08 22.54
C ARG A 276 -26.40 -23.21 24.05
N GLU A 277 -26.91 -24.34 24.52
CA GLU A 277 -27.06 -24.60 25.96
C GLU A 277 -25.71 -24.71 26.66
N ALA A 278 -24.72 -25.37 26.03
CA ALA A 278 -23.36 -25.43 26.56
C ALA A 278 -22.73 -24.04 26.71
N HIS A 279 -22.94 -23.15 25.74
CA HIS A 279 -22.50 -21.76 25.80
C HIS A 279 -23.23 -20.97 26.90
N GLU A 280 -24.55 -21.06 26.98
CA GLU A 280 -25.34 -20.37 27.99
C GLU A 280 -24.97 -20.79 29.42
N ARG A 281 -24.79 -22.10 29.66
CA ARG A 281 -24.35 -22.64 30.95
C ARG A 281 -22.91 -22.23 31.24
N GLY A 282 -22.01 -22.41 30.27
CA GLY A 282 -20.60 -22.06 30.38
C GLY A 282 -20.36 -20.60 30.71
N GLY A 283 -21.01 -19.69 30.00
CA GLY A 283 -20.86 -18.25 30.23
C GLY A 283 -21.42 -17.74 31.55
N ARG A 284 -22.21 -18.57 32.28
CA ARG A 284 -22.73 -18.25 33.62
C ARG A 284 -21.96 -18.95 34.74
N ALA A 285 -21.16 -19.97 34.43
CA ALA A 285 -20.40 -20.72 35.42
C ALA A 285 -19.22 -19.90 35.96
N ALA A 286 -18.76 -20.24 37.16
CA ALA A 286 -17.49 -19.73 37.66
C ALA A 286 -16.35 -20.32 36.82
N HIS A 287 -15.44 -19.47 36.33
CA HIS A 287 -14.30 -19.91 35.54
C HIS A 287 -13.07 -20.18 36.39
N ARG A 288 -12.24 -21.13 35.96
CA ARG A 288 -10.89 -21.32 36.51
C ARG A 288 -10.08 -20.02 36.43
N THR A 289 -9.21 -19.80 37.40
CA THR A 289 -8.48 -18.53 37.56
C THR A 289 -7.47 -18.25 36.44
N ASP A 290 -6.88 -19.30 35.85
CA ASP A 290 -5.94 -19.27 34.72
C ASP A 290 -6.63 -19.24 33.35
N TRP A 291 -7.97 -19.22 33.29
CA TRP A 291 -8.71 -19.34 32.03
C TRP A 291 -8.29 -18.33 30.94
N PRO A 292 -8.10 -17.02 31.25
CA PRO A 292 -7.70 -16.05 30.25
C PRO A 292 -6.39 -16.40 29.54
N ASP A 293 -5.47 -17.07 30.24
CA ASP A 293 -4.14 -17.43 29.75
C ASP A 293 -4.18 -18.71 28.92
N VAL A 294 -5.04 -19.67 29.27
CA VAL A 294 -5.06 -21.01 28.63
C VAL A 294 -6.15 -21.18 27.56
N ARG A 295 -7.18 -20.33 27.53
CA ARG A 295 -8.37 -20.50 26.64
C ARG A 295 -8.02 -20.66 25.16
N LEU A 296 -6.99 -19.96 24.67
CA LEU A 296 -6.55 -20.07 23.27
C LEU A 296 -5.93 -21.44 22.98
N ALA A 297 -5.06 -21.92 23.87
CA ALA A 297 -4.44 -23.23 23.73
C ALA A 297 -5.48 -24.36 23.85
N VAL A 298 -6.46 -24.21 24.75
CA VAL A 298 -7.57 -25.16 24.90
C VAL A 298 -8.42 -25.21 23.63
N MET A 299 -8.83 -24.05 23.09
CA MET A 299 -9.57 -24.00 21.82
C MET A 299 -8.77 -24.63 20.66
N ALA A 300 -7.49 -24.29 20.54
CA ALA A 300 -6.61 -24.88 19.53
C ALA A 300 -6.52 -26.41 19.65
N GLY A 301 -6.37 -26.94 20.88
CA GLY A 301 -6.33 -28.37 21.15
C GLY A 301 -7.64 -29.09 20.76
N LEU A 302 -8.79 -28.50 21.08
CA LEU A 302 -10.09 -29.05 20.71
C LEU A 302 -10.33 -29.02 19.20
N LEU A 303 -9.90 -27.96 18.50
CA LEU A 303 -9.98 -27.89 17.04
C LEU A 303 -9.09 -28.95 16.39
N ARG A 304 -7.84 -29.10 16.84
CA ARG A 304 -6.95 -30.18 16.39
C ARG A 304 -7.60 -31.55 16.59
N ALA A 305 -8.20 -31.80 17.76
CA ALA A 305 -8.93 -33.04 18.03
C ALA A 305 -10.07 -33.26 17.02
N LYS A 306 -10.90 -32.23 16.79
CA LYS A 306 -11.99 -32.29 15.80
C LYS A 306 -11.49 -32.64 14.41
N PHE A 307 -10.54 -31.88 13.87
CA PHE A 307 -10.11 -32.08 12.49
C PHE A 307 -9.19 -33.29 12.30
N THR A 308 -8.58 -33.82 13.36
CA THR A 308 -7.84 -35.09 13.30
C THR A 308 -8.76 -36.29 13.39
N GLN A 309 -9.80 -36.23 14.24
CA GLN A 309 -10.71 -37.35 14.48
C GLN A 309 -11.83 -37.46 13.42
N HIS A 310 -12.11 -36.38 12.67
CA HIS A 310 -13.20 -36.32 11.71
C HIS A 310 -12.73 -35.96 10.29
N PRO A 311 -12.55 -36.96 9.40
CA PRO A 311 -12.06 -36.73 8.03
C PRO A 311 -12.92 -35.79 7.18
N GLY A 312 -14.26 -35.80 7.35
CA GLY A 312 -15.17 -34.92 6.61
C GLY A 312 -14.91 -33.43 6.88
N PRO A 313 -15.02 -32.96 8.14
CA PRO A 313 -14.61 -31.62 8.54
C PRO A 313 -13.16 -31.26 8.14
N ALA A 314 -12.23 -32.22 8.23
CA ALA A 314 -10.84 -32.00 7.82
C ALA A 314 -10.71 -31.66 6.33
N GLN A 315 -11.42 -32.39 5.47
CA GLN A 315 -11.44 -32.11 4.02
C GLN A 315 -12.03 -30.73 3.72
N VAL A 316 -13.09 -30.33 4.42
CA VAL A 316 -13.65 -28.96 4.27
C VAL A 316 -12.61 -27.92 4.66
N LEU A 317 -11.91 -28.09 5.80
CA LEU A 317 -10.88 -27.14 6.23
C LEU A 317 -9.72 -27.06 5.23
N LEU A 318 -9.25 -28.20 4.71
CA LEU A 318 -8.19 -28.25 3.70
C LEU A 318 -8.62 -27.62 2.38
N SER A 319 -9.89 -27.76 1.98
CA SER A 319 -10.41 -27.18 0.73
C SER A 319 -10.33 -25.64 0.70
N THR A 320 -10.21 -24.98 1.86
CA THR A 320 -10.01 -23.53 1.95
C THR A 320 -8.67 -23.05 1.39
N GLY A 321 -7.69 -23.95 1.18
CA GLY A 321 -6.38 -23.61 0.62
C GLY A 321 -5.54 -22.73 1.54
N ASP A 322 -5.05 -21.61 1.06
CA ASP A 322 -4.34 -20.56 1.82
C ASP A 322 -5.23 -19.36 2.15
N ALA A 323 -6.53 -19.41 1.83
CA ALA A 323 -7.46 -18.30 2.07
C ALA A 323 -7.52 -17.92 3.55
N ARG A 324 -7.56 -16.62 3.85
CA ARG A 324 -7.92 -16.12 5.17
C ARG A 324 -9.36 -16.52 5.50
N ILE A 325 -9.59 -17.01 6.71
CA ILE A 325 -10.91 -17.39 7.21
C ILE A 325 -11.44 -16.26 8.11
N SER A 326 -12.45 -15.55 7.65
CA SER A 326 -13.19 -14.57 8.45
C SER A 326 -14.31 -15.29 9.20
N TYR A 327 -14.14 -15.52 10.51
CA TYR A 327 -15.12 -16.21 11.33
C TYR A 327 -16.11 -15.21 11.92
N THR A 328 -17.31 -15.11 11.37
CA THR A 328 -18.29 -14.07 11.76
C THR A 328 -19.41 -14.64 12.65
N GLY A 329 -20.07 -13.79 13.41
CA GLY A 329 -21.24 -14.16 14.23
C GLY A 329 -21.80 -12.97 15.01
N LEU A 330 -22.98 -13.14 15.60
CA LEU A 330 -23.58 -12.19 16.53
C LEU A 330 -23.48 -12.69 17.98
N SER A 331 -23.46 -14.01 18.20
CA SER A 331 -23.42 -14.58 19.55
C SER A 331 -22.00 -14.75 20.10
N ASP A 332 -20.99 -14.77 19.23
CA ASP A 332 -19.59 -14.87 19.60
C ASP A 332 -19.03 -13.52 20.10
N SER A 333 -18.21 -13.57 21.16
CA SER A 333 -17.45 -12.40 21.63
C SER A 333 -16.53 -11.87 20.51
N PRO A 334 -16.32 -10.55 20.39
CA PRO A 334 -15.33 -9.96 19.46
C PRO A 334 -13.91 -10.53 19.62
N PHE A 335 -13.59 -11.17 20.75
CA PHE A 335 -12.34 -11.91 20.88
C PHE A 335 -12.25 -13.09 19.88
N TRP A 336 -13.33 -13.85 19.69
CA TRP A 336 -13.33 -15.05 18.87
C TRP A 336 -13.65 -14.79 17.40
N ARG A 337 -14.57 -13.86 17.14
CA ARG A 337 -15.05 -13.56 15.78
C ARG A 337 -14.35 -12.38 15.11
N ASP A 338 -14.48 -12.33 13.80
CA ASP A 338 -14.27 -11.15 12.97
C ASP A 338 -15.48 -10.21 13.12
N ASP A 339 -15.23 -8.92 12.98
CA ASP A 339 -16.24 -7.86 13.12
C ASP A 339 -16.07 -6.86 11.98
N SER A 340 -17.18 -6.39 11.41
CA SER A 340 -17.15 -5.47 10.25
C SER A 340 -16.42 -4.17 10.56
N ASP A 341 -16.39 -3.77 11.83
CA ASP A 341 -15.76 -2.55 12.31
C ASP A 341 -14.26 -2.74 12.62
N GLY A 342 -13.69 -3.91 12.31
CA GLY A 342 -12.27 -4.23 12.54
C GLY A 342 -11.88 -4.43 14.02
N ARG A 343 -12.87 -4.44 14.93
CA ARG A 343 -12.64 -4.64 16.38
C ARG A 343 -12.53 -6.11 16.78
N GLY A 344 -13.02 -7.01 15.92
CA GLY A 344 -12.94 -8.45 16.11
C GLY A 344 -11.50 -8.94 15.97
N ARG A 345 -11.03 -9.77 16.91
CA ARG A 345 -9.67 -10.35 16.83
C ARG A 345 -9.61 -11.57 15.90
N ASN A 346 -10.77 -12.15 15.57
CA ASN A 346 -10.91 -13.32 14.71
C ASN A 346 -10.01 -14.49 15.13
N TRP A 347 -9.87 -14.74 16.45
CA TRP A 347 -9.03 -15.84 16.93
C TRP A 347 -9.50 -17.20 16.41
N MET A 348 -10.81 -17.40 16.20
CA MET A 348 -11.29 -18.64 15.60
C MET A 348 -10.78 -18.84 14.17
N GLY A 349 -10.87 -17.83 13.31
CA GLY A 349 -10.34 -17.90 11.94
C GLY A 349 -8.84 -18.23 11.93
N ARG A 350 -8.06 -17.53 12.75
CA ARG A 350 -6.60 -17.77 12.89
C ARG A 350 -6.28 -19.18 13.38
N LEU A 351 -7.02 -19.70 14.35
CA LEU A 351 -6.81 -21.06 14.85
C LEU A 351 -7.20 -22.12 13.83
N LEU A 352 -8.24 -21.88 13.01
CA LEU A 352 -8.59 -22.75 11.89
C LEU A 352 -7.47 -22.75 10.82
N GLU A 353 -6.92 -21.58 10.49
CA GLU A 353 -5.79 -21.45 9.56
C GLU A 353 -4.53 -22.18 10.08
N LEU A 354 -4.22 -22.04 11.37
CA LEU A 354 -3.13 -22.78 12.02
C LEU A 354 -3.38 -24.29 11.96
N THR A 355 -4.58 -24.75 12.34
CA THR A 355 -4.94 -26.18 12.33
C THR A 355 -4.88 -26.75 10.91
N ARG A 356 -5.29 -25.97 9.90
CA ARG A 356 -5.16 -26.33 8.48
C ARG A 356 -3.69 -26.52 8.10
N SER A 357 -2.83 -25.57 8.46
CA SER A 357 -1.39 -25.65 8.18
C SER A 357 -0.76 -26.89 8.82
N GLU A 358 -1.12 -27.20 10.07
CA GLU A 358 -0.68 -28.41 10.77
C GLU A 358 -1.12 -29.69 10.05
N LEU A 359 -2.35 -29.76 9.55
CA LEU A 359 -2.84 -30.91 8.78
C LEU A 359 -2.09 -31.08 7.46
N VAL A 360 -1.82 -30.00 6.74
CA VAL A 360 -1.02 -30.03 5.50
C VAL A 360 0.39 -30.53 5.79
N ALA A 361 1.04 -29.99 6.83
CA ALA A 361 2.38 -30.41 7.23
C ALA A 361 2.41 -31.89 7.63
N GLN A 362 1.41 -32.36 8.38
CA GLN A 362 1.28 -33.78 8.74
C GLN A 362 1.05 -34.69 7.52
N GLN A 363 0.42 -34.20 6.45
CA GLN A 363 0.26 -34.97 5.22
C GLN A 363 1.54 -34.99 4.38
N ALA A 364 2.28 -33.87 4.34
CA ALA A 364 3.50 -33.71 3.54
C ALA A 364 4.74 -34.34 4.18
N LEU A 365 4.85 -34.32 5.52
CA LEU A 365 6.02 -34.78 6.28
C LEU A 365 5.90 -36.24 6.78
N ARG A 366 4.87 -36.99 6.34
CA ARG A 366 4.80 -38.43 6.62
C ARG A 366 5.89 -39.15 5.81
N PRO A 367 6.74 -39.97 6.46
CA PRO A 367 7.81 -40.70 5.80
C PRO A 367 7.29 -41.74 4.80
#